data_AF-A0A2I8VI13-F1
#
_entry.id   AF-A0A2I8VI13-F1
#
_cell.length_a   1.000
_cell.length_b   1.000
_cell.length_c   1.000
_cell.angle_alpha   90.00
_cell.angle_beta   90.00
_cell.angle_gamma   90.00
#
_symmetry.space_group_name_H-M   'P 1'
#
loop_
_entity.id
_entity.type
_entity.pdbx_description
1 polymer ?
#
loop_
_entity_poly.entity_id
_entity_poly.type
_entity_poly.pdbx_seq_one_letter_code
_entity_poly.pdbx_strand_id
1 'polypeptide(L)'
;MVAEEMTKPYLGSLPQKYAAERVIFDWLEFLVLKGGFKRTMDALRYYRTIEWITPDVEDALQDYLVGFTEDGQGGHDLDVDDHQLSLLYVARLASMT
;
A
#
# COMPACT_ATOMS: atom_id res chain seq x y z
N MET A 1 -6.25 -9.33 28.17
CA MET A 1 -5.66 -9.31 26.82
C MET A 1 -5.40 -7.86 26.50
N VAL A 2 -4.14 -7.42 26.54
CA VAL A 2 -3.77 -6.15 25.94
C VAL A 2 -3.92 -6.36 24.44
N ALA A 3 -4.80 -5.59 23.79
CA ALA A 3 -4.72 -5.45 22.35
C ALA A 3 -3.32 -4.89 22.11
N GLU A 4 -2.47 -5.60 21.38
CA GLU A 4 -1.19 -5.04 20.97
C GLU A 4 -1.51 -3.72 20.30
N GLU A 5 -1.19 -2.61 20.96
CA GLU A 5 -1.30 -1.29 20.38
C GLU A 5 -0.37 -1.37 19.17
N MET A 6 -0.95 -1.55 17.98
CA MET A 6 -0.21 -1.54 16.72
C MET A 6 0.48 -0.19 16.67
N THR A 7 1.71 -0.19 17.15
CA THR A 7 2.50 1.00 17.35
C THR A 7 3.14 1.25 16.01
N LYS A 8 2.97 2.46 15.49
CA LYS A 8 3.56 2.85 14.22
C LYS A 8 5.06 2.49 14.20
N PRO A 9 5.57 1.93 13.08
CA PRO A 9 4.87 1.69 11.82
C PRO A 9 4.00 0.43 11.81
N TYR A 10 2.80 0.53 11.21
CA TYR A 10 1.86 -0.61 11.11
C TYR A 10 2.43 -1.75 10.26
N LEU A 11 3.12 -1.44 9.16
CA LEU A 11 3.77 -2.42 8.30
C LEU A 11 5.28 -2.16 8.27
N GLY A 12 6.02 -2.92 9.08
CA GLY A 12 7.46 -2.81 9.22
C GLY A 12 8.24 -3.39 8.03
N SER A 13 7.73 -4.48 7.45
CA SER A 13 8.36 -5.20 6.33
C SER A 13 7.29 -5.96 5.55
N LEU A 14 7.54 -6.21 4.26
CA LEU A 14 6.64 -7.02 3.45
C LEU A 14 6.76 -8.51 3.83
N PRO A 15 5.66 -9.25 4.05
CA PRO A 15 5.72 -10.67 4.33
C PRO A 15 6.23 -11.44 3.10
N GLN A 16 7.25 -12.28 3.27
CA GLN A 16 7.82 -13.12 2.20
C GLN A 16 6.97 -14.37 1.92
N LYS A 17 5.64 -14.19 1.82
CA LYS A 17 4.68 -15.27 1.55
C LYS A 17 4.02 -15.00 0.20
N TYR A 18 3.86 -16.02 -0.64
CA TYR A 18 3.09 -15.91 -1.89
C TYR A 18 1.68 -15.34 -1.70
N ALA A 19 1.05 -15.64 -0.55
CA ALA A 19 -0.25 -15.08 -0.21
C ALA A 19 -0.21 -13.55 0.01
N ALA A 20 0.90 -13.01 0.52
CA ALA A 20 1.08 -11.58 0.73
C ALA A 20 1.37 -10.86 -0.59
N GLU A 21 2.16 -11.45 -1.49
CA GLU A 21 2.40 -10.90 -2.83
C GLU A 21 1.09 -10.67 -3.59
N ARG A 22 0.16 -11.64 -3.54
CA ARG A 22 -1.17 -11.47 -4.14
C ARG A 22 -1.91 -10.27 -3.56
N VAL A 23 -1.90 -10.11 -2.24
CA VAL A 23 -2.56 -8.99 -1.55
C VAL A 23 -1.91 -7.65 -1.92
N ILE A 24 -0.58 -7.61 -2.08
CA ILE A 24 0.15 -6.43 -2.55
C ILE A 24 -0.27 -6.07 -3.98
N PHE A 25 -0.33 -7.05 -4.89
CA PHE A 25 -0.78 -6.83 -6.26
C PHE A 25 -2.22 -6.31 -6.32
N ASP A 26 -3.16 -6.95 -5.62
CA ASP A 26 -4.56 -6.50 -5.53
C ASP A 26 -4.65 -5.05 -5.01
N TRP A 27 -3.83 -4.70 -4.02
CA TRP A 27 -3.82 -3.35 -3.45
C TRP A 27 -3.25 -2.30 -4.42
N LEU A 28 -2.11 -2.58 -5.05
CA LEU A 28 -1.47 -1.67 -5.99
C LEU A 28 -2.31 -1.50 -7.27
N GLU A 29 -2.91 -2.58 -7.76
CA GLU A 29 -3.85 -2.53 -8.88
C GLU A 29 -5.03 -1.62 -8.55
N PHE A 30 -5.65 -1.79 -7.37
CA PHE A 30 -6.72 -0.92 -6.91
C PHE A 30 -6.32 0.56 -6.91
N LEU A 31 -5.16 0.89 -6.35
CA LEU A 31 -4.66 2.26 -6.29
C LEU A 31 -4.42 2.83 -7.70
N VAL A 32 -3.78 2.06 -8.59
CA VAL A 32 -3.49 2.48 -9.96
C VAL A 32 -4.77 2.63 -10.78
N LEU A 33 -5.76 1.75 -10.61
CA LEU A 33 -7.05 1.85 -11.28
C LEU A 33 -7.84 3.10 -10.85
N LYS A 34 -7.75 3.49 -9.58
CA LYS A 34 -8.45 4.66 -9.03
C LYS A 34 -7.69 5.97 -9.31
N GLY A 35 -6.42 6.00 -8.92
CA GLY A 35 -5.57 7.19 -8.89
C GLY A 35 -4.66 7.36 -10.10
N GLY A 36 -4.43 6.29 -10.87
CA GLY A 36 -3.36 6.27 -11.86
C GLY A 36 -1.99 6.18 -11.20
N PHE A 37 -0.97 5.89 -12.01
CA PHE A 37 0.39 5.61 -11.55
C PHE A 37 0.98 6.69 -10.65
N LYS A 38 0.87 7.96 -11.08
CA LYS A 38 1.43 9.10 -10.35
C LYS A 38 0.79 9.30 -8.98
N ARG A 39 -0.54 9.25 -8.89
CA ARG A 39 -1.25 9.44 -7.62
C ARG A 39 -1.00 8.28 -6.66
N THR A 40 -0.87 7.07 -7.17
CA THR A 40 -0.48 5.92 -6.36
C THR A 40 0.89 6.14 -5.71
N MET A 41 1.88 6.60 -6.47
CA MET A 41 3.20 6.93 -5.89
C MET A 41 3.11 8.03 -4.81
N ASP A 42 2.34 9.10 -5.06
CA ASP A 42 2.10 10.16 -4.08
C ASP A 42 1.40 9.62 -2.81
N ALA A 43 0.45 8.70 -2.96
CA ALA A 43 -0.24 8.06 -1.84
C ALA A 43 0.69 7.18 -1.01
N LEU A 44 1.55 6.37 -1.64
CA LEU A 44 2.55 5.57 -0.94
C LEU A 44 3.51 6.44 -0.11
N ARG A 45 3.98 7.56 -0.67
CA ARG A 45 4.79 8.56 0.05
C ARG A 45 4.04 9.16 1.23
N TYR A 46 2.75 9.46 1.05
CA TYR A 46 1.90 9.95 2.12
C TYR A 46 1.76 8.91 3.24
N TYR A 47 1.54 7.64 2.91
CA TYR A 47 1.44 6.54 3.88
C TYR A 47 2.73 6.36 4.68
N ARG A 48 3.90 6.49 4.05
CA ARG A 48 5.16 6.55 4.79
C ARG A 48 5.21 7.76 5.72
N THR A 49 4.80 8.93 5.26
CA THR A 49 4.88 10.19 6.03
C THR A 49 4.08 10.12 7.33
N ILE A 50 2.93 9.44 7.30
CA ILE A 50 2.10 9.19 8.49
C ILE A 50 2.47 7.89 9.23
N GLU A 51 3.57 7.25 8.81
CA GLU A 51 4.16 6.04 9.39
C GLU A 51 3.22 4.82 9.36
N TRP A 52 2.46 4.65 8.27
CA TRP A 52 1.75 3.40 8.01
C TRP A 52 2.67 2.31 7.48
N ILE A 53 3.63 2.71 6.66
CA ILE A 53 4.64 1.84 6.06
C ILE A 53 6.04 2.40 6.32
N THR A 54 7.04 1.53 6.32
CA THR A 54 8.45 1.94 6.39
C THR A 54 8.96 2.41 5.02
N PRO A 55 10.10 3.14 4.98
CA PRO A 55 10.74 3.51 3.71
C PRO A 55 11.12 2.30 2.85
N ASP A 56 11.50 1.18 3.49
CA ASP A 56 11.83 -0.08 2.82
C ASP A 56 10.61 -0.69 2.12
N VAL A 57 9.46 -0.67 2.81
CA VAL A 57 8.17 -1.09 2.23
C VAL A 57 7.74 -0.15 1.10
N GLU A 58 7.92 1.16 1.24
CA GLU A 58 7.64 2.12 0.17
C GLU A 58 8.43 1.79 -1.10
N ASP A 59 9.74 1.55 -0.97
CA ASP A 59 10.63 1.23 -2.09
C ASP A 59 10.21 -0.07 -2.79
N ALA A 60 9.94 -1.12 -2.01
CA ALA A 60 9.48 -2.39 -2.55
C ALA A 60 8.14 -2.26 -3.30
N LEU A 61 7.17 -1.50 -2.76
CA LEU A 61 5.89 -1.24 -3.44
C LEU A 61 6.09 -0.42 -4.74
N GLN A 62 7.05 0.50 -4.77
CA GLN A 62 7.38 1.25 -5.97
C GLN A 62 8.01 0.36 -7.05
N ASP A 63 8.83 -0.62 -6.68
CA ASP A 63 9.35 -1.62 -7.62
C ASP A 63 8.23 -2.45 -8.25
N TYR A 64 7.27 -2.92 -7.44
CA TYR A 64 6.07 -3.59 -7.94
C TYR A 64 5.28 -2.72 -8.92
N LEU A 65 5.18 -1.41 -8.66
CA LEU A 65 4.47 -0.48 -9.54
C LEU A 65 5.12 -0.40 -10.93
N VAL A 66 6.44 -0.50 -11.06
CA VAL A 66 7.12 -0.48 -12.38
C VAL A 66 6.58 -1.58 -13.31
N GLY A 67 6.08 -2.69 -12.76
CA GLY A 67 5.42 -3.76 -13.52
C GLY A 67 4.03 -3.41 -14.07
N PHE A 68 3.37 -2.37 -13.54
CA PHE A 68 2.11 -1.87 -14.06
C PHE A 68 2.38 -0.89 -15.20
N THR A 69 2.00 -1.26 -16.42
CA THR A 69 2.13 -0.40 -17.60
C THR A 69 1.33 0.89 -17.43
N GLU A 70 1.85 2.03 -17.91
CA GLU A 70 1.23 3.38 -17.87
C GLU A 70 -0.12 3.51 -18.63
N ASP A 71 -0.81 2.42 -18.93
CA ASP A 71 -2.10 2.39 -19.65
C ASP A 71 -3.28 2.93 -18.80
N GLY A 72 -3.01 3.38 -17.58
CA GLY A 72 -3.95 4.06 -16.71
C GLY A 72 -4.29 5.47 -17.21
N GLN A 73 -5.13 5.55 -18.23
CA GLN A 73 -5.74 6.79 -18.70
C GLN A 73 -6.55 7.43 -17.55
N GLY A 74 -6.02 8.48 -16.94
CA GLY A 74 -6.79 9.44 -16.14
C GLY A 74 -7.40 8.88 -14.85
N GLY A 75 -6.57 8.55 -13.86
CA GLY A 75 -7.06 8.34 -12.50
C GLY A 75 -7.52 9.65 -11.84
N HIS A 76 -8.55 9.56 -10.99
CA HIS A 76 -9.06 10.65 -10.18
C HIS A 76 -8.24 10.78 -8.88
N ASP A 77 -8.36 11.89 -8.15
CA ASP A 77 -7.75 11.97 -6.82
C ASP A 77 -8.33 10.88 -5.90
N LEU A 78 -7.46 10.16 -5.19
CA LEU A 78 -7.86 9.17 -4.19
C LEU A 78 -8.61 9.88 -3.06
N ASP A 79 -9.78 9.34 -2.71
CA ASP A 79 -10.61 9.90 -1.65
C ASP A 79 -10.32 9.25 -0.29
N VAL A 80 -11.07 9.67 0.73
CA VAL A 80 -10.91 9.15 2.09
C VAL A 80 -11.23 7.66 2.18
N ASP A 81 -12.20 7.17 1.40
CA ASP A 81 -12.60 5.77 1.39
C ASP A 81 -11.49 4.90 0.76
N ASP A 82 -10.82 5.38 -0.29
CA ASP A 82 -9.67 4.71 -0.90
C ASP A 82 -8.49 4.60 0.09
N HIS A 83 -8.26 5.64 0.88
CA HIS A 83 -7.24 5.63 1.94
C HIS A 83 -7.60 4.69 3.10
N GLN A 84 -8.87 4.63 3.51
CA GLN A 84 -9.34 3.69 4.53
C GLN A 84 -9.20 2.24 4.06
N LEU A 85 -9.51 1.96 2.81
CA LEU A 85 -9.32 0.63 2.24
C LEU A 85 -7.83 0.26 2.18
N SER A 86 -6.97 1.21 1.81
CA SER A 86 -5.52 1.03 1.83
C SER A 86 -4.99 0.70 3.23
N LEU A 87 -5.53 1.34 4.28
CA LEU A 87 -5.18 1.00 5.66
C LEU A 87 -5.56 -0.45 6.00
N LEU A 88 -6.69 -0.95 5.51
CA LEU A 88 -7.10 -2.33 5.69
C LEU A 88 -6.13 -3.31 5.01
N TYR A 89 -5.65 -2.99 3.81
CA TYR A 89 -4.60 -3.77 3.14
C TYR A 89 -3.29 -3.78 3.94
N VAL A 90 -2.85 -2.62 4.42
CA VAL A 90 -1.65 -2.47 5.26
C VAL A 90 -1.79 -3.31 6.55
N ALA A 91 -2.91 -3.21 7.26
CA ALA A 91 -3.16 -3.97 8.48
C ALA A 91 -3.22 -5.48 8.23
N ARG A 92 -3.80 -5.90 7.09
CA ARG A 92 -3.82 -7.30 6.67
C ARG A 92 -2.42 -7.82 6.40
N LEU A 93 -1.60 -7.07 5.65
CA LEU A 93 -0.20 -7.44 5.39
C LEU A 93 0.61 -7.51 6.68
N ALA A 94 0.42 -6.54 7.59
CA ALA A 94 1.07 -6.52 8.89
C ALA A 94 0.72 -7.76 9.74
N SER A 95 -0.51 -8.24 9.64
CA SER A 95 -0.97 -9.47 10.31
C SER A 95 -0.45 -10.77 9.68
N MET A 96 0.21 -10.68 8.51
CA MET A 96 0.77 -11.82 7.78
C MET A 96 2.28 -11.97 7.97
N THR A 97 2.94 -10.93 8.47
CA THR A 97 4.34 -10.91 8.93
C THR A 97 4.49 -11.73 10.21
#